data_AF-A0A959GGF6-F1
#
_entry.id   AF-A0A959GGF6-F1
#
_cell.length_a   1.000
_cell.length_b   1.000
_cell.length_c   1.000
_cell.angle_alpha   90.00
_cell.angle_beta   90.00
_cell.angle_gamma   90.00
#
_symmetry.space_group_name_H-M   'P 1'
#
loop_
_entity.id
_entity.type
_entity.pdbx_description
1 polymer ?
#
loop_
_entity_poly.entity_id
_entity_poly.type
_entity_poly.pdbx_seq_one_letter_code
_entity_poly.pdbx_strand_id
1 'polypeptide(L)'
;MQRSLYLSRLIETGKWLLIVQFIWMCTLQTGFSQACHFTTGDPVALNASGFNNAPGYQQQYVLTDNSGIIQYVSSNLPINGVVAGQYIAYSVNYNSGGASPNLSVGININAIGGDCIDISEDLLVGVCDCNNSTGDLAFNISGNTTIGGYTQSFALTDNSRTILSISASASFSGLSDGVYNVYSINYETLAGVSNYTVGNLITSVTGACIEVSDPLGFVVCLDNDSDNDGLSDDEEMTAGTDPNNPDTDGDGYTDGEEVTGIDDPATTPVATGTSDPLDPCDPDATADACDQDGDGLTNGEEATAGTDPLNPDTDGDGYNDGEEVTGIDDPTTTPVATGTSDPLDPCDPDATADTCDPDGDGLTNGEETTAGTDPLNPDTDGDGYNDGEEVTGIDDPTTTPVATGASDPLDPCD
;
A
#
# COMPACT_ATOMS: atom_id res chain seq x y z
N MET A 1 4.34 -1.85 25.76
CA MET A 1 4.92 -1.81 27.13
C MET A 1 5.45 -0.40 27.37
N GLN A 2 4.64 0.50 27.93
CA GLN A 2 4.93 1.94 28.01
C GLN A 2 6.19 2.24 28.83
N ARG A 3 7.16 2.93 28.24
CA ARG A 3 8.34 3.47 28.93
C ARG A 3 8.25 4.99 28.95
N SER A 4 7.95 5.54 30.12
CA SER A 4 7.84 6.99 30.36
C SER A 4 9.21 7.58 30.69
N LEU A 5 9.60 8.68 30.03
CA LEU A 5 10.71 9.54 30.45
C LEU A 5 10.18 10.68 31.34
N TYR A 6 10.89 11.00 32.42
CA TYR A 6 10.51 12.02 33.42
C TYR A 6 11.42 13.25 33.32
N LEU A 7 10.85 14.46 33.41
CA LEU A 7 11.56 15.73 33.52
C LEU A 7 11.27 16.37 34.89
N SER A 8 12.26 17.02 35.51
CA SER A 8 12.06 17.78 36.75
C SER A 8 12.88 19.07 36.80
N ARG A 9 12.25 20.20 37.16
CA ARG A 9 12.78 21.17 38.15
C ARG A 9 11.67 22.12 38.66
N LEU A 10 11.70 22.39 39.98
CA LEU A 10 10.81 23.30 40.72
C LEU A 10 11.19 24.79 40.50
N ILE A 11 10.19 25.65 40.33
CA ILE A 11 10.29 27.11 40.34
C ILE A 11 10.40 27.61 41.79
N GLU A 12 11.39 28.47 42.05
CA GLU A 12 11.61 29.14 43.33
C GLU A 12 10.43 30.05 43.71
N THR A 13 9.89 29.87 44.92
CA THR A 13 9.29 30.96 45.68
C THR A 13 9.95 31.01 47.06
N GLY A 14 10.50 32.18 47.41
CA GLY A 14 11.34 32.34 48.58
C GLY A 14 10.63 32.03 49.91
N LYS A 15 11.25 31.18 50.73
CA LYS A 15 11.32 31.24 52.21
C LYS A 15 12.25 30.14 52.74
N TRP A 16 13.00 30.48 53.80
CA TRP A 16 14.10 29.72 54.40
C TRP A 16 13.70 28.41 55.08
N LEU A 17 14.48 27.33 54.87
CA LEU A 17 14.67 26.23 55.83
C LEU A 17 16.08 25.60 55.70
N LEU A 18 16.68 25.29 56.84
CA LEU A 18 18.08 24.87 57.08
C LEU A 18 18.33 23.36 56.83
N ILE A 19 19.62 22.98 56.61
CA ILE A 19 20.30 21.69 57.01
C ILE A 19 20.06 20.48 56.05
N VAL A 20 21.00 19.63 55.54
CA VAL A 20 22.39 19.17 55.81
C VAL A 20 23.11 18.87 54.46
N GLN A 21 24.44 18.91 54.43
CA GLN A 21 25.34 18.42 53.37
C GLN A 21 25.07 16.99 52.84
N PHE A 22 25.40 16.71 51.57
CA PHE A 22 26.27 15.59 51.17
C PHE A 22 26.81 15.78 49.74
N ILE A 23 28.12 15.56 49.60
CA ILE A 23 28.92 15.56 48.37
C ILE A 23 28.56 14.33 47.53
N TRP A 24 28.31 14.49 46.22
CA TRP A 24 28.69 13.49 45.22
C TRP A 24 28.83 14.09 43.81
N MET A 25 29.77 13.53 43.07
CA MET A 25 30.30 13.95 41.76
C MET A 25 29.23 14.24 40.71
N CYS A 26 29.37 15.36 39.99
CA CYS A 26 28.74 15.52 38.68
C CYS A 26 29.79 15.15 37.62
N THR A 27 29.76 13.87 37.25
CA THR A 27 30.36 13.39 36.00
C THR A 27 29.64 14.04 34.82
N LEU A 28 30.42 14.49 33.82
CA LEU A 28 29.90 14.86 32.51
C LEU A 28 28.98 13.75 32.01
N GLN A 29 27.71 14.07 31.76
CA GLN A 29 26.79 13.16 31.10
C GLN A 29 26.75 13.52 29.62
N THR A 30 27.45 12.70 28.85
CA THR A 30 27.55 12.71 27.40
C THR A 30 26.23 12.29 26.75
N GLY A 31 25.87 12.96 25.65
CA GLY A 31 25.18 12.41 24.48
C GLY A 31 23.91 11.61 24.72
N PHE A 32 22.76 12.25 24.60
CA PHE A 32 21.51 11.56 24.28
C PHE A 32 21.42 11.40 22.76
N SER A 33 21.49 10.16 22.27
CA SER A 33 20.95 9.76 20.97
C SER A 33 19.68 8.97 21.30
N GLN A 34 18.51 9.52 20.94
CA GLN A 34 17.20 8.87 21.13
C GLN A 34 16.94 7.93 19.94
N ALA A 35 16.33 6.77 20.24
CA ALA A 35 15.88 5.77 19.27
C ALA A 35 14.72 6.30 18.39
N CYS A 36 14.36 5.65 17.28
CA CYS A 36 13.05 5.91 16.64
C CYS A 36 11.95 5.75 17.70
N HIS A 37 11.15 6.79 17.93
CA HIS A 37 10.11 6.78 18.95
C HIS A 37 8.71 6.52 18.35
N PHE A 38 8.51 6.79 17.05
CA PHE A 38 7.22 6.76 16.36
C PHE A 38 7.39 6.35 14.88
N THR A 39 6.44 5.59 14.35
CA THR A 39 6.31 5.27 12.92
C THR A 39 5.43 6.31 12.22
N THR A 40 5.50 6.37 10.89
CA THR A 40 4.61 7.22 10.10
C THR A 40 3.16 6.72 10.25
N GLY A 41 2.22 7.65 10.39
CA GLY A 41 0.82 7.34 10.69
C GLY A 41 0.50 7.18 12.18
N ASP A 42 1.49 6.85 13.03
CA ASP A 42 1.26 6.72 14.47
C ASP A 42 1.04 8.09 15.16
N PRO A 43 0.11 8.18 16.13
CA PRO A 43 -0.08 9.39 16.92
C PRO A 43 1.16 9.71 17.77
N VAL A 44 1.77 10.88 17.53
CA VAL A 44 2.93 11.36 18.29
C VAL A 44 2.46 11.86 19.66
N ALA A 45 2.46 10.95 20.64
CA ALA A 45 2.10 11.22 22.01
C ALA A 45 3.29 11.80 22.80
N LEU A 46 3.35 13.13 22.88
CA LEU A 46 4.28 13.82 23.77
C LEU A 46 3.68 13.83 25.19
N ASN A 47 4.52 13.89 26.23
CA ASN A 47 4.03 14.08 27.61
C ASN A 47 4.67 15.35 28.17
N ALA A 48 3.98 16.47 28.00
CA ALA A 48 4.46 17.77 28.46
C ALA A 48 4.04 18.03 29.91
N SER A 49 4.98 17.97 30.85
CA SER A 49 4.74 18.44 32.22
C SER A 49 4.98 19.95 32.30
N GLY A 50 3.95 20.73 32.00
CA GLY A 50 4.01 22.20 32.01
C GLY A 50 2.65 22.86 31.81
N PHE A 51 1.57 22.17 32.17
CA PHE A 51 0.21 22.66 31.93
C PHE A 51 -0.10 23.86 32.83
N ASN A 52 -0.14 25.05 32.24
CA ASN A 52 -0.50 26.26 32.95
C ASN A 52 -2.01 26.45 32.88
N ASN A 53 -2.76 25.85 33.82
CA ASN A 53 -4.22 25.96 33.88
C ASN A 53 -4.69 27.31 34.48
N ALA A 54 -3.81 28.32 34.47
CA ALA A 54 -4.12 29.65 34.98
C ALA A 54 -5.05 30.37 33.99
N PRO A 55 -6.14 31.00 34.45
CA PRO A 55 -7.04 31.75 33.58
C PRO A 55 -6.28 32.83 32.81
N GLY A 56 -6.37 32.80 31.47
CA GLY A 56 -5.69 33.77 30.59
C GLY A 56 -4.42 33.26 29.90
N TYR A 57 -4.06 31.98 30.00
CA TYR A 57 -2.94 31.39 29.26
C TYR A 57 -3.42 30.26 28.32
N GLN A 58 -2.69 30.05 27.23
CA GLN A 58 -2.90 28.99 26.24
C GLN A 58 -1.58 28.23 26.06
N GLN A 59 -1.71 26.95 25.69
CA GLN A 59 -0.60 26.06 25.37
C GLN A 59 -0.83 25.42 24.01
N GLN A 60 0.20 25.41 23.17
CA GLN A 60 0.20 24.72 21.88
C GLN A 60 1.51 23.92 21.72
N TYR A 61 1.46 22.87 20.93
CA TYR A 61 2.57 21.97 20.64
C TYR A 61 2.98 22.17 19.19
N VAL A 62 4.28 22.28 18.94
CA VAL A 62 4.80 22.45 17.59
C VAL A 62 5.95 21.49 17.31
N LEU A 63 6.03 21.03 16.07
CA LEU A 63 7.18 20.32 15.53
C LEU A 63 7.85 21.23 14.51
N THR A 64 9.18 21.38 14.60
CA THR A 64 9.96 22.12 13.60
C THR A 64 10.95 21.21 12.89
N ASP A 65 11.44 21.63 11.74
CA ASP A 65 12.65 21.05 11.15
C ASP A 65 13.92 21.48 11.93
N ASN A 66 15.09 20.97 11.51
CA ASN A 66 16.39 21.29 12.11
C ASN A 66 16.82 22.76 11.92
N SER A 67 16.14 23.52 11.06
CA SER A 67 16.35 24.97 10.88
C SER A 67 15.41 25.81 11.76
N GLY A 68 14.55 25.15 12.55
CA GLY A 68 13.57 25.79 13.42
C GLY A 68 12.31 26.28 12.70
N ILE A 69 12.02 25.83 11.48
CA ILE A 69 10.78 26.17 10.77
C ILE A 69 9.65 25.25 11.23
N ILE A 70 8.53 25.83 11.65
CA ILE A 70 7.34 25.09 12.11
C ILE A 70 6.75 24.28 10.95
N GLN A 71 6.62 22.98 11.16
CA GLN A 71 6.02 22.02 10.22
C GLN A 71 4.64 21.55 10.70
N TYR A 72 4.47 21.35 12.01
CA TYR A 72 3.21 20.90 12.61
C TYR A 72 2.86 21.72 13.84
N VAL A 73 1.57 21.93 14.07
CA VAL A 73 1.03 22.70 15.20
C VAL A 73 -0.23 22.00 15.70
N SER A 74 -0.34 21.78 17.00
CA SER A 74 -1.53 21.21 17.61
C SER A 74 -1.86 21.90 18.94
N SER A 75 -3.15 22.07 19.23
CA SER A 75 -3.64 22.53 20.53
C SER A 75 -3.79 21.40 21.55
N ASN A 76 -3.75 20.14 21.10
CA ASN A 76 -3.90 18.95 21.93
C ASN A 76 -2.85 17.89 21.54
N LEU A 77 -2.57 16.96 22.45
CA LEU A 77 -1.76 15.77 22.16
C LEU A 77 -2.68 14.54 22.08
N PRO A 78 -2.33 13.53 21.26
CA PRO A 78 -1.16 13.44 20.36
C PRO A 78 -1.24 14.34 19.11
N ILE A 79 -0.10 14.55 18.44
CA ILE A 79 -0.05 15.18 17.10
C ILE A 79 -0.22 14.07 16.06
N ASN A 80 -1.22 14.20 15.19
CA ASN A 80 -1.56 13.18 14.19
C ASN A 80 -1.06 13.57 12.79
N GLY A 81 -0.80 12.58 11.94
CA GLY A 81 -0.44 12.81 10.53
C GLY A 81 0.95 13.41 10.33
N VAL A 82 1.88 13.12 11.23
CA VAL A 82 3.29 13.53 11.08
C VAL A 82 3.97 12.56 10.11
N VAL A 83 4.58 13.10 9.05
CA VAL A 83 5.30 12.30 8.03
C VAL A 83 6.71 11.98 8.49
N ALA A 84 7.45 11.17 7.71
CA ALA A 84 8.88 10.93 7.96
C ALA A 84 9.66 12.22 8.23
N GLY A 85 10.46 12.21 9.27
CA GLY A 85 11.42 13.27 9.46
C GLY A 85 12.06 13.28 10.84
N GLN A 86 13.18 14.01 10.90
CA GLN A 86 13.72 14.49 12.16
C GLN A 86 13.07 15.82 12.48
N TYR A 87 12.43 15.88 13.63
CA TYR A 87 11.75 17.07 14.12
C TYR A 87 12.32 17.49 15.46
N ILE A 88 12.13 18.76 15.77
CA ILE A 88 12.33 19.30 17.11
C ILE A 88 10.96 19.70 17.66
N ALA A 89 10.54 19.07 18.74
CA ALA A 89 9.29 19.34 19.41
C ALA A 89 9.45 20.43 20.47
N TYR A 90 8.47 21.34 20.49
CA TYR A 90 8.36 22.39 21.51
C TYR A 90 6.93 22.46 22.04
N SER A 91 6.78 22.78 23.33
CA SER A 91 5.53 23.33 23.87
C SER A 91 5.67 24.85 23.97
N VAL A 92 4.69 25.58 23.46
CA VAL A 92 4.62 27.04 23.45
C VAL A 92 3.47 27.49 24.35
N ASN A 93 3.79 28.21 25.43
CA ASN A 93 2.81 28.80 26.33
C ASN A 93 2.76 30.31 26.12
N TYR A 94 1.56 30.90 26.06
CA TYR A 94 1.39 32.35 25.87
C TYR A 94 0.11 32.89 26.51
N ASN A 95 0.03 34.20 26.72
CA ASN A 95 -1.13 34.84 27.34
C ASN A 95 -2.23 35.11 26.29
N SER A 96 -3.45 34.62 26.51
CA SER A 96 -4.59 34.80 25.60
C SER A 96 -5.19 36.21 25.61
N GLY A 97 -4.81 37.04 26.58
CA GLY A 97 -5.23 38.44 26.70
C GLY A 97 -4.30 39.46 26.05
N GLY A 98 -3.15 39.01 25.49
CA GLY A 98 -2.14 39.85 24.83
C GLY A 98 -1.96 39.52 23.34
N ALA A 99 -0.88 40.01 22.73
CA ALA A 99 -0.56 39.67 21.34
C ALA A 99 -0.20 38.18 21.19
N SER A 100 -0.98 37.44 20.40
CA SER A 100 -0.78 36.00 20.18
C SER A 100 0.42 35.73 19.24
N PRO A 101 1.21 34.68 19.51
CA PRO A 101 2.30 34.27 18.63
C PRO A 101 1.81 33.76 17.30
N ASN A 102 2.56 34.04 16.24
CA ASN A 102 2.30 33.49 14.92
C ASN A 102 2.91 32.09 14.80
N LEU A 103 2.13 31.09 15.20
CA LEU A 103 2.49 29.67 15.12
C LEU A 103 2.01 29.04 13.80
N SER A 104 2.10 29.75 12.68
CA SER A 104 1.74 29.19 11.37
C SER A 104 2.88 28.31 10.83
N VAL A 105 2.53 27.27 10.09
CA VAL A 105 3.49 26.45 9.34
C VAL A 105 4.32 27.36 8.41
N GLY A 106 5.64 27.11 8.35
CA GLY A 106 6.59 27.92 7.58
C GLY A 106 7.20 29.11 8.33
N ILE A 107 6.77 29.38 9.56
CA ILE A 107 7.36 30.43 10.41
C ILE A 107 8.50 29.83 11.25
N ASN A 108 9.60 30.56 11.40
CA ASN A 108 10.69 30.15 12.28
C ASN A 108 10.27 30.31 13.75
N ILE A 109 10.47 29.29 14.57
CA ILE A 109 10.10 29.25 15.99
C ILE A 109 10.78 30.37 16.79
N ASN A 110 11.96 30.83 16.36
CA ASN A 110 12.67 31.95 16.98
C ASN A 110 12.10 33.33 16.61
N ALA A 111 11.11 33.38 15.70
CA ALA A 111 10.54 34.61 15.13
C ALA A 111 9.03 34.77 15.39
N ILE A 112 8.42 33.90 16.21
CA ILE A 112 6.95 33.83 16.38
C ILE A 112 6.32 35.07 17.03
N GLY A 113 7.10 35.85 17.81
CA GLY A 113 6.69 37.10 18.47
C GLY A 113 5.48 36.97 19.41
N GLY A 114 5.22 37.93 20.31
CA GLY A 114 4.02 37.95 21.16
C GLY A 114 4.29 38.19 22.65
N ASP A 115 3.21 38.23 23.45
CA ASP A 115 3.27 38.61 24.86
C ASP A 115 3.38 37.40 25.80
N CYS A 116 4.37 37.44 26.70
CA CYS A 116 4.61 36.42 27.74
C CYS A 116 4.74 35.00 27.15
N ILE A 117 5.59 34.86 26.14
CA ILE A 117 5.86 33.57 25.50
C ILE A 117 6.92 32.81 26.29
N ASP A 118 6.64 31.54 26.54
CA ASP A 118 7.56 30.57 27.11
C ASP A 118 7.60 29.33 26.20
N ILE A 119 8.80 28.97 25.75
CA ILE A 119 9.06 27.84 24.84
C ILE A 119 9.87 26.81 25.62
N SER A 120 9.46 25.54 25.56
CA SER A 120 10.20 24.46 26.23
C SER A 120 11.61 24.27 25.67
N GLU A 121 12.43 23.51 26.41
CA GLU A 121 13.65 22.92 25.85
C GLU A 121 13.32 22.08 24.61
N ASP A 122 14.30 21.98 23.71
CA ASP A 122 14.22 21.22 22.48
C ASP A 122 14.18 19.71 22.76
N LEU A 123 13.13 19.06 22.28
CA LEU A 123 13.03 17.60 22.28
C LEU A 123 13.17 17.10 20.85
N LEU A 124 14.25 16.40 20.56
CA LEU A 124 14.42 15.73 19.28
C LEU A 124 13.40 14.59 19.15
N VAL A 125 12.68 14.57 18.04
CA VAL A 125 11.68 13.54 17.71
C VAL A 125 12.03 12.97 16.34
N GLY A 126 12.41 11.70 16.31
CA GLY A 126 12.51 10.94 15.07
C GLY A 126 11.17 10.28 14.76
N VAL A 127 10.54 10.71 13.67
CA VAL A 127 9.41 10.01 13.04
C VAL A 127 9.97 9.27 11.84
N CYS A 128 9.89 7.96 11.88
CA CYS A 128 10.50 7.09 10.89
C CYS A 128 9.41 6.70 9.88
N ASP A 129 9.66 6.94 8.60
CA ASP A 129 8.91 6.37 7.48
C ASP A 129 9.78 5.29 6.87
N CYS A 130 9.18 4.16 6.55
CA CYS A 130 9.90 3.02 6.00
C CYS A 130 10.31 3.24 4.54
N ASN A 131 9.92 4.37 3.92
CA ASN A 131 9.95 4.54 2.47
C ASN A 131 11.22 5.23 1.93
N ASN A 132 12.42 4.85 2.39
CA ASN A 132 13.66 5.36 1.77
C ASN A 132 14.48 4.23 1.13
N SER A 133 14.18 4.05 -0.16
CA SER A 133 14.86 3.17 -1.12
C SER A 133 16.39 3.10 -0.97
N THR A 134 16.90 1.92 -1.29
CA THR A 134 18.33 1.57 -1.35
C THR A 134 19.07 2.44 -2.38
N GLY A 135 19.57 3.60 -1.93
CA GLY A 135 20.46 4.47 -2.69
C GLY A 135 21.73 4.77 -1.92
N ASP A 136 22.82 5.07 -2.65
CA ASP A 136 24.06 5.58 -2.05
C ASP A 136 23.75 6.83 -1.21
N LEU A 137 23.93 6.74 0.11
CA LEU A 137 23.76 7.88 1.00
C LEU A 137 24.94 8.85 0.81
N ALA A 138 24.70 9.94 0.08
CA ALA A 138 25.66 11.01 -0.11
C ALA A 138 25.38 12.16 0.88
N PHE A 139 26.29 12.36 1.82
CA PHE A 139 26.19 13.44 2.80
C PHE A 139 26.93 14.70 2.31
N ASN A 140 26.27 15.85 2.33
CA ASN A 140 26.92 17.13 2.04
C ASN A 140 27.48 17.74 3.34
N ILE A 141 28.57 17.15 3.84
CA ILE A 141 29.22 17.62 5.06
C ILE A 141 30.22 18.72 4.66
N SER A 142 29.91 19.97 4.98
CA SER A 142 30.82 21.09 4.74
C SER A 142 32.03 20.99 5.67
N GLY A 143 33.24 21.00 5.10
CA GLY A 143 34.46 20.94 5.91
C GLY A 143 35.76 20.60 5.18
N ASN A 144 35.80 20.58 3.84
CA ASN A 144 37.00 20.19 3.10
C ASN A 144 38.18 21.10 3.44
N THR A 145 39.18 20.55 4.13
CA THR A 145 40.46 21.21 4.35
C THR A 145 41.26 21.18 3.06
N THR A 146 41.05 22.18 2.21
CA THR A 146 41.85 22.42 0.98
C THR A 146 43.30 22.87 1.27
N ILE A 147 43.74 22.78 2.52
CA ILE A 147 45.05 23.19 3.00
C ILE A 147 46.02 22.00 2.87
N GLY A 148 47.07 22.16 2.06
CA GLY A 148 48.10 21.13 1.89
C GLY A 148 48.76 20.73 3.21
N GLY A 149 48.87 19.42 3.46
CA GLY A 149 49.43 18.84 4.68
C GLY A 149 48.41 18.20 5.63
N TYR A 150 47.11 18.33 5.35
CA TYR A 150 46.03 17.69 6.11
C TYR A 150 45.22 16.74 5.22
N THR A 151 44.66 15.70 5.83
CA THR A 151 43.78 14.71 5.19
C THR A 151 42.41 14.76 5.84
N GLN A 152 41.36 14.81 5.03
CA GLN A 152 39.97 14.60 5.45
C GLN A 152 39.52 13.18 5.07
N SER A 153 38.77 12.54 5.95
CA SER A 153 38.10 11.27 5.70
C SER A 153 36.82 11.16 6.52
N PHE A 154 35.99 10.17 6.21
CA PHE A 154 34.71 9.95 6.86
C PHE A 154 34.66 8.54 7.46
N ALA A 155 34.10 8.43 8.66
CA ALA A 155 33.90 7.16 9.33
C ALA A 155 32.42 6.92 9.58
N LEU A 156 31.95 5.75 9.18
CA LEU A 156 30.64 5.24 9.54
C LEU A 156 30.78 4.36 10.78
N THR A 157 29.93 4.55 11.78
CA THR A 157 29.87 3.69 12.97
C THR A 157 28.48 3.13 13.22
N ASP A 158 28.42 2.03 13.97
CA ASP A 158 27.18 1.56 14.60
C ASP A 158 26.75 2.47 15.78
N ASN A 159 25.64 2.13 16.42
CA ASN A 159 25.15 2.79 17.65
C ASN A 159 26.11 2.64 18.86
N SER A 160 26.99 1.63 18.83
CA SER A 160 28.04 1.44 19.85
C SER A 160 29.29 2.29 19.58
N ARG A 161 29.29 3.10 18.52
CA ARG A 161 30.40 3.94 18.06
C ARG A 161 31.61 3.15 17.55
N THR A 162 31.39 1.91 17.14
CA THR A 162 32.39 1.05 16.49
C THR A 162 32.49 1.42 15.02
N ILE A 163 33.69 1.69 14.51
CA ILE A 163 33.91 2.00 13.11
C ILE A 163 33.58 0.77 12.26
N LEU A 164 32.61 0.91 11.37
CA LEU A 164 32.18 -0.11 10.42
C LEU A 164 32.85 0.08 9.07
N SER A 165 33.00 1.33 8.64
CA SER A 165 33.59 1.67 7.34
C SER A 165 34.31 3.02 7.39
N ILE A 166 35.32 3.18 6.54
CA ILE A 166 36.09 4.42 6.37
C ILE A 166 36.12 4.76 4.88
N SER A 167 35.78 6.00 4.54
CA SER A 167 35.74 6.48 3.16
C SER A 167 36.47 7.82 3.02
N ALA A 168 37.06 8.07 1.85
CA ALA A 168 37.61 9.38 1.49
C ALA A 168 36.51 10.36 1.04
N SER A 169 35.34 9.84 0.69
CA SER A 169 34.15 10.59 0.29
C SER A 169 33.07 10.40 1.36
N ALA A 170 32.17 11.37 1.51
CA ALA A 170 31.04 11.27 2.44
C ALA A 170 29.91 10.40 1.85
N SER A 171 30.26 9.19 1.42
CA SER A 171 29.36 8.23 0.78
C SER A 171 29.66 6.82 1.26
N PHE A 172 28.61 6.10 1.65
CA PHE A 172 28.68 4.73 2.17
C PHE A 172 27.59 3.88 1.50
N SER A 173 27.92 2.64 1.16
CA SER A 173 27.03 1.68 0.50
C SER A 173 27.03 0.33 1.20
N GLY A 174 26.02 -0.49 0.93
CA GLY A 174 25.88 -1.84 1.52
C GLY A 174 25.52 -1.82 3.00
N LEU A 175 24.69 -0.87 3.43
CA LEU A 175 24.21 -0.78 4.81
C LEU A 175 22.98 -1.66 4.99
N SER A 176 22.90 -2.38 6.10
CA SER A 176 21.73 -3.15 6.52
C SER A 176 20.84 -2.32 7.46
N ASP A 177 19.65 -2.81 7.79
CA ASP A 177 18.80 -2.21 8.83
C ASP A 177 19.60 -1.89 10.10
N GLY A 178 19.45 -0.67 10.61
CA GLY A 178 20.12 -0.23 11.82
C GLY A 178 20.37 1.27 11.95
N VAL A 179 20.87 1.63 13.12
CA VAL A 179 21.23 3.00 13.48
C VAL A 179 22.72 3.21 13.26
N TYR A 180 23.04 4.23 12.47
CA TYR A 180 24.40 4.57 12.09
C TYR A 180 24.75 6.01 12.46
N ASN A 181 26.04 6.28 12.58
CA ASN A 181 26.57 7.63 12.72
C ASN A 181 27.70 7.86 11.73
N VAL A 182 27.75 9.04 11.11
CA VAL A 182 28.87 9.47 10.28
C VAL A 182 29.64 10.58 10.97
N TYR A 183 30.97 10.45 10.95
CA TYR A 183 31.93 11.41 11.46
C TYR A 183 32.82 11.90 10.32
N SER A 184 33.08 13.20 10.27
CA SER A 184 34.18 13.75 9.48
C SER A 184 35.43 13.85 10.35
N ILE A 185 36.58 13.43 9.81
CA ILE A 185 37.83 13.34 10.55
C ILE A 185 38.92 14.03 9.73
N ASN A 186 39.51 15.06 10.31
CA ASN A 186 40.62 15.81 9.75
C ASN A 186 41.88 15.57 10.57
N TYR A 187 43.01 15.30 9.93
CA TYR A 187 44.29 15.07 10.62
C TYR A 187 45.49 15.46 9.75
N GLU A 188 46.65 15.69 10.37
CA GLU A 188 47.89 16.00 9.64
C GLU A 188 48.41 14.76 8.88
N THR A 189 48.56 14.87 7.56
CA THR A 189 48.91 13.75 6.67
C THR A 189 50.26 13.13 7.02
N LEU A 190 51.25 13.95 7.38
CA LEU A 190 52.62 13.49 7.64
C LEU A 190 52.77 12.80 9.00
N ALA A 191 51.99 13.22 10.00
CA ALA A 191 52.00 12.63 11.33
C ALA A 191 51.09 11.39 11.42
N GLY A 192 50.07 11.33 10.56
CA GLY A 192 49.13 10.22 10.49
C GLY A 192 48.17 10.17 11.68
N VAL A 193 47.38 9.10 11.70
CA VAL A 193 46.34 8.84 12.70
C VAL A 193 46.50 7.42 13.25
N SER A 194 46.25 7.25 14.55
CA SER A 194 46.33 5.98 15.29
C SER A 194 44.93 5.49 15.66
N ASN A 195 44.75 4.17 15.67
CA ASN A 195 43.48 3.46 15.96
C ASN A 195 42.33 3.77 14.99
N TYR A 196 42.59 4.47 13.89
CA TYR A 196 41.58 4.73 12.86
C TYR A 196 41.44 3.56 11.89
N THR A 197 40.81 2.48 12.36
CA THR A 197 40.59 1.26 11.60
C THR A 197 39.23 0.66 11.95
N VAL A 198 38.62 -0.06 11.00
CA VAL A 198 37.37 -0.81 11.21
C VAL A 198 37.49 -1.72 12.43
N GLY A 199 36.44 -1.75 13.26
CA GLY A 199 36.37 -2.53 14.51
C GLY A 199 36.81 -1.77 15.77
N ASN A 200 37.48 -0.63 15.64
CA ASN A 200 37.82 0.21 16.80
C ASN A 200 36.70 1.20 17.11
N LEU A 201 36.64 1.66 18.37
CA LEU A 201 35.76 2.76 18.75
C LEU A 201 36.26 4.08 18.17
N ILE A 202 35.36 4.90 17.62
CA ILE A 202 35.71 6.23 17.08
C ILE A 202 36.33 7.14 18.16
N THR A 203 35.97 6.94 19.42
CA THR A 203 36.52 7.66 20.58
C THR A 203 37.97 7.27 20.93
N SER A 204 38.48 6.17 20.36
CA SER A 204 39.85 5.71 20.57
C SER A 204 40.84 6.26 19.53
N VAL A 205 40.33 6.96 18.51
CA VAL A 205 41.12 7.52 17.43
C VAL A 205 41.92 8.72 17.95
N THR A 206 43.23 8.72 17.68
CA THR A 206 44.15 9.77 18.12
C THR A 206 45.12 10.14 17.01
N GLY A 207 45.58 11.39 16.96
CA GLY A 207 46.50 11.86 15.92
C GLY A 207 47.01 13.26 16.22
N ALA A 208 48.02 13.70 15.47
CA ALA A 208 48.46 15.09 15.55
C ALA A 208 47.45 15.98 14.80
N CYS A 209 47.02 17.06 15.46
CA CYS A 209 46.03 18.01 14.92
C CYS A 209 44.76 17.30 14.42
N ILE A 210 44.30 16.29 15.16
CA ILE A 210 43.07 15.59 14.83
C ILE A 210 41.85 16.39 15.29
N GLU A 211 40.89 16.53 14.39
CA GLU A 211 39.54 16.99 14.69
C GLU A 211 38.54 15.95 14.20
N VAL A 212 37.61 15.57 15.07
CA VAL A 212 36.49 14.67 14.77
C VAL A 212 35.22 15.49 14.96
N SER A 213 34.36 15.53 13.94
CA SER A 213 33.09 16.27 14.04
C SER A 213 32.14 15.62 15.04
N ASP A 214 31.08 16.35 15.38
CA ASP A 214 29.92 15.75 16.01
C ASP A 214 29.31 14.67 15.08
N PRO A 215 28.70 13.61 15.67
CA PRO A 215 28.07 12.56 14.88
C PRO A 215 26.85 13.09 14.14
N LEU A 216 26.78 12.80 12.84
CA LEU A 216 25.53 12.85 12.10
C LEU A 216 24.87 11.47 12.17
N GLY A 217 23.91 11.31 13.09
CA GLY A 217 23.14 10.08 13.24
C GLY A 217 22.06 9.95 12.17
N PHE A 218 21.91 8.76 11.62
CA PHE A 218 20.83 8.42 10.69
C PHE A 218 20.43 6.96 10.89
N VAL A 219 19.22 6.63 10.44
CA VAL A 219 18.67 5.28 10.48
C VAL A 219 18.57 4.81 9.04
N VAL A 220 19.00 3.57 8.79
CA VAL A 220 18.74 2.86 7.55
C VAL A 220 17.72 1.79 7.89
N CYS A 221 16.57 1.82 7.24
CA CYS A 221 15.62 0.71 7.22
C CYS A 221 15.69 0.11 5.81
N LEU A 222 15.62 -1.22 5.69
CA LEU A 222 15.39 -1.84 4.39
C LEU A 222 13.91 -1.72 4.10
N ASP A 223 13.58 -1.19 2.93
CA ASP A 223 12.23 -1.32 2.38
C ASP A 223 12.04 -2.81 2.08
N ASN A 224 11.02 -3.40 2.67
CA ASN A 224 10.73 -4.82 2.55
C ASN A 224 9.26 -5.00 2.18
N ASP A 225 8.65 -3.99 1.55
CA ASP A 225 7.29 -3.96 1.01
C ASP A 225 7.39 -3.17 -0.30
N SER A 226 7.73 -3.88 -1.36
CA SER A 226 8.25 -3.32 -2.60
C SER A 226 7.17 -2.61 -3.44
N ASP A 227 5.89 -2.91 -3.24
CA ASP A 227 4.75 -2.25 -3.89
C ASP A 227 3.86 -1.43 -2.93
N ASN A 228 4.12 -1.46 -1.63
CA ASN A 228 3.46 -0.66 -0.57
C ASN A 228 1.99 -0.99 -0.35
N ASP A 229 1.65 -2.26 -0.46
CA ASP A 229 0.27 -2.75 -0.32
C ASP A 229 -0.08 -3.14 1.14
N GLY A 230 0.90 -3.10 2.04
CA GLY A 230 0.76 -3.44 3.45
C GLY A 230 1.24 -4.85 3.81
N LEU A 231 1.72 -5.62 2.85
CA LEU A 231 2.37 -6.91 2.99
C LEU A 231 3.87 -6.78 2.69
N SER A 232 4.72 -7.43 3.49
CA SER A 232 6.16 -7.36 3.22
C SER A 232 6.61 -8.40 2.17
N ASP A 233 7.66 -8.14 1.38
CA ASP A 233 8.26 -9.05 0.38
C ASP A 233 8.45 -10.50 0.88
N ASP A 234 8.79 -10.66 2.16
CA ASP A 234 8.95 -11.97 2.81
C ASP A 234 7.60 -12.64 3.14
N GLU A 235 6.59 -11.85 3.52
CA GLU A 235 5.21 -12.27 3.73
C GLU A 235 4.52 -12.60 2.40
N GLU A 236 4.75 -11.81 1.36
CA GLU A 236 4.28 -12.05 -0.01
C GLU A 236 4.85 -13.34 -0.59
N MET A 237 6.16 -13.58 -0.41
CA MET A 237 6.75 -14.88 -0.77
C MET A 237 6.10 -16.06 -0.03
N THR A 238 5.56 -15.82 1.17
CA THR A 238 4.85 -16.82 1.96
C THR A 238 3.39 -16.98 1.51
N ALA A 239 2.74 -15.90 1.12
CA ALA A 239 1.37 -15.86 0.57
C ALA A 239 1.32 -16.41 -0.86
N GLY A 240 2.41 -16.29 -1.62
CA GLY A 240 2.50 -16.68 -3.03
C GLY A 240 2.22 -15.52 -3.99
N THR A 241 2.11 -14.29 -3.47
CA THR A 241 1.84 -13.05 -4.21
C THR A 241 3.12 -12.47 -4.82
N ASP A 242 3.00 -11.51 -5.74
CA ASP A 242 4.15 -10.88 -6.41
C ASP A 242 4.59 -9.60 -5.69
N PRO A 243 5.82 -9.55 -5.12
CA PRO A 243 6.36 -8.40 -4.40
C PRO A 243 6.42 -7.05 -5.12
N ASN A 244 6.00 -6.97 -6.37
CA ASN A 244 6.01 -5.72 -7.12
C ASN A 244 4.63 -5.40 -7.70
N ASN A 245 3.60 -6.12 -7.28
CA ASN A 245 2.25 -5.98 -7.74
C ASN A 245 1.30 -6.01 -6.54
N PRO A 246 0.73 -4.84 -6.15
CA PRO A 246 -0.02 -4.72 -4.90
C PRO A 246 -1.38 -5.44 -4.89
N ASP A 247 -1.74 -6.14 -5.97
CA ASP A 247 -3.02 -6.83 -6.23
C ASP A 247 -2.70 -7.96 -7.23
N THR A 248 -2.36 -9.14 -6.70
CA THR A 248 -1.78 -10.24 -7.50
C THR A 248 -2.78 -10.89 -8.44
N ASP A 249 -4.03 -11.05 -8.00
CA ASP A 249 -5.08 -11.71 -8.78
C ASP A 249 -5.97 -10.73 -9.59
N GLY A 250 -5.87 -9.44 -9.31
CA GLY A 250 -6.44 -8.35 -10.11
C GLY A 250 -7.91 -8.09 -9.83
N ASP A 251 -8.44 -8.55 -8.70
CA ASP A 251 -9.86 -8.41 -8.37
C ASP A 251 -10.23 -7.01 -7.81
N GLY A 252 -9.19 -6.19 -7.54
CA GLY A 252 -9.31 -4.83 -7.06
C GLY A 252 -9.12 -4.66 -5.55
N TYR A 253 -8.79 -5.75 -4.84
CA TYR A 253 -8.30 -5.71 -3.46
C TYR A 253 -6.78 -5.92 -3.41
N THR A 254 -6.12 -5.34 -2.41
CA THR A 254 -4.66 -5.50 -2.28
C THR A 254 -4.25 -6.78 -1.56
N ASP A 255 -3.13 -7.41 -1.94
CA ASP A 255 -2.69 -8.65 -1.31
C ASP A 255 -2.55 -8.47 0.23
N GLY A 256 -2.05 -7.30 0.63
CA GLY A 256 -1.94 -6.88 2.02
C GLY A 256 -3.29 -6.78 2.75
N GLU A 257 -4.35 -6.23 2.14
CA GLU A 257 -5.64 -6.15 2.81
C GLU A 257 -6.29 -7.52 2.96
N GLU A 258 -6.14 -8.38 1.97
CA GLU A 258 -6.70 -9.73 1.95
C GLU A 258 -6.02 -10.66 2.95
N VAL A 259 -4.69 -10.64 3.01
CA VAL A 259 -3.91 -11.46 3.94
C VAL A 259 -4.07 -10.98 5.38
N THR A 260 -4.07 -9.66 5.60
CA THR A 260 -4.12 -9.09 6.96
C THR A 260 -5.53 -8.88 7.50
N GLY A 261 -6.52 -8.80 6.60
CA GLY A 261 -7.90 -8.40 6.89
C GLY A 261 -8.03 -6.93 7.32
N ILE A 262 -7.05 -6.10 7.00
CA ILE A 262 -7.03 -4.66 7.26
C ILE A 262 -7.34 -3.93 5.96
N ASP A 263 -8.59 -3.47 5.85
CA ASP A 263 -9.14 -2.68 4.75
C ASP A 263 -8.24 -1.50 4.34
N ASP A 264 -7.90 -1.41 3.05
CA ASP A 264 -7.25 -0.23 2.47
C ASP A 264 -8.30 0.87 2.19
N PRO A 265 -8.17 2.10 2.75
CA PRO A 265 -9.06 3.21 2.42
C PRO A 265 -9.13 3.58 0.92
N ALA A 266 -8.20 3.10 0.09
CA ALA A 266 -8.14 3.31 -1.34
C ALA A 266 -9.01 2.32 -2.14
N THR A 267 -9.34 1.15 -1.58
CA THR A 267 -10.17 0.11 -2.22
C THR A 267 -11.62 0.21 -1.75
N THR A 268 -12.48 -0.62 -2.33
CA THR A 268 -13.88 -0.71 -1.89
C THR A 268 -13.95 -1.41 -0.53
N PRO A 269 -14.77 -0.94 0.44
CA PRO A 269 -14.76 -1.57 1.76
C PRO A 269 -15.20 -3.03 1.72
N VAL A 270 -14.33 -3.95 2.15
CA VAL A 270 -14.68 -5.37 2.28
C VAL A 270 -15.47 -5.59 3.57
N ALA A 271 -16.47 -6.47 3.53
CA ALA A 271 -17.23 -6.88 4.69
C ALA A 271 -16.42 -7.82 5.63
N THR A 272 -15.36 -7.29 6.25
CA THR A 272 -14.57 -7.87 7.37
C THR A 272 -14.15 -9.33 7.23
N GLY A 273 -12.87 -9.58 6.95
CA GLY A 273 -12.27 -10.91 6.97
C GLY A 273 -10.90 -10.91 6.30
N THR A 274 -10.24 -12.07 6.28
CA THR A 274 -9.14 -12.36 5.36
C THR A 274 -9.72 -13.13 4.17
N SER A 275 -9.24 -12.88 2.96
CA SER A 275 -9.55 -13.62 1.70
C SER A 275 -8.29 -14.28 1.13
N ASP A 276 -8.41 -14.96 -0.01
CA ASP A 276 -7.30 -15.58 -0.74
C ASP A 276 -6.78 -14.66 -1.85
N PRO A 277 -5.59 -14.03 -1.71
CA PRO A 277 -5.05 -13.03 -2.65
C PRO A 277 -4.57 -13.60 -3.99
N LEU A 278 -4.99 -14.82 -4.30
CA LEU A 278 -4.65 -15.56 -5.51
C LEU A 278 -5.90 -16.10 -6.20
N ASP A 279 -7.09 -15.77 -5.69
CA ASP A 279 -8.38 -16.20 -6.18
C ASP A 279 -9.20 -14.96 -6.54
N PRO A 280 -9.26 -14.58 -7.84
CA PRO A 280 -9.96 -13.36 -8.25
C PRO A 280 -11.46 -13.33 -7.93
N CYS A 281 -12.02 -14.44 -7.44
CA CYS A 281 -13.41 -14.61 -7.03
C CYS A 281 -13.64 -14.49 -5.51
N ASP A 282 -12.59 -14.35 -4.71
CA ASP A 282 -12.64 -14.17 -3.24
C ASP A 282 -11.93 -12.86 -2.88
N PRO A 283 -12.62 -11.86 -2.30
CA PRO A 283 -13.88 -11.95 -1.57
C PRO A 283 -15.14 -11.70 -2.38
N ASP A 284 -15.03 -11.26 -3.63
CA ASP A 284 -16.17 -10.86 -4.45
C ASP A 284 -16.26 -11.66 -5.74
N ALA A 285 -17.10 -12.71 -5.75
CA ALA A 285 -17.38 -13.49 -6.94
C ALA A 285 -18.00 -12.67 -8.09
N THR A 286 -18.45 -11.43 -7.83
CA THR A 286 -18.98 -10.53 -8.87
C THR A 286 -17.92 -9.57 -9.42
N ALA A 287 -16.66 -9.68 -8.98
CA ALA A 287 -15.55 -8.90 -9.49
C ALA A 287 -15.35 -9.14 -10.99
N ASP A 288 -14.96 -8.10 -11.74
CA ASP A 288 -14.78 -8.20 -13.20
C ASP A 288 -13.67 -9.19 -13.60
N ALA A 289 -12.69 -9.44 -12.72
CA ALA A 289 -11.56 -10.35 -12.94
C ALA A 289 -11.86 -11.82 -12.61
N CYS A 290 -12.94 -12.09 -11.85
CA CYS A 290 -13.37 -13.44 -11.52
C CYS A 290 -13.91 -14.16 -12.77
N ASP A 291 -13.54 -15.43 -12.93
CA ASP A 291 -14.11 -16.39 -13.90
C ASP A 291 -14.91 -17.42 -13.07
N GLN A 292 -16.21 -17.17 -12.94
CA GLN A 292 -17.07 -17.85 -11.96
C GLN A 292 -17.45 -19.28 -12.36
N ASP A 293 -17.61 -19.54 -13.66
CA ASP A 293 -17.97 -20.85 -14.18
C ASP A 293 -16.78 -21.63 -14.75
N GLY A 294 -15.62 -20.98 -14.91
CA GLY A 294 -14.35 -21.60 -15.26
C GLY A 294 -14.24 -21.91 -16.74
N ASP A 295 -14.91 -21.15 -17.59
CA ASP A 295 -14.95 -21.35 -19.03
C ASP A 295 -13.78 -20.65 -19.77
N GLY A 296 -13.05 -19.79 -19.05
CA GLY A 296 -11.90 -19.05 -19.55
C GLY A 296 -12.18 -17.58 -19.91
N LEU A 297 -13.39 -17.08 -19.71
CA LEU A 297 -13.72 -15.65 -19.72
C LEU A 297 -13.91 -15.14 -18.29
N THR A 298 -13.46 -13.91 -18.04
CA THR A 298 -13.82 -13.25 -16.79
C THR A 298 -15.23 -12.67 -16.86
N ASN A 299 -15.90 -12.47 -15.72
CA ASN A 299 -17.20 -11.80 -15.60
C ASN A 299 -17.27 -10.50 -16.42
N GLY A 300 -16.17 -9.73 -16.46
CA GLY A 300 -16.07 -8.49 -17.24
C GLY A 300 -16.00 -8.72 -18.76
N GLU A 301 -15.35 -9.81 -19.19
CA GLU A 301 -15.31 -10.25 -20.59
C GLU A 301 -16.66 -10.77 -21.04
N GLU A 302 -17.34 -11.56 -20.20
CA GLU A 302 -18.69 -12.07 -20.45
C GLU A 302 -19.73 -10.96 -20.53
N ALA A 303 -19.66 -9.97 -19.64
CA ALA A 303 -20.49 -8.77 -19.72
C ALA A 303 -20.31 -8.03 -21.05
N THR A 304 -19.14 -8.15 -21.68
CA THR A 304 -18.84 -7.59 -23.00
C THR A 304 -19.33 -8.48 -24.14
N ALA A 305 -19.23 -9.81 -24.00
CA ALA A 305 -19.74 -10.80 -24.95
C ALA A 305 -21.27 -10.90 -24.94
N GLY A 306 -21.90 -10.59 -23.80
CA GLY A 306 -23.34 -10.74 -23.59
C GLY A 306 -23.75 -12.10 -23.01
N THR A 307 -22.78 -12.89 -22.55
CA THR A 307 -22.94 -14.23 -21.98
C THR A 307 -23.26 -14.18 -20.48
N ASP A 308 -23.62 -15.32 -19.87
CA ASP A 308 -24.02 -15.42 -18.46
C ASP A 308 -22.86 -15.93 -17.57
N PRO A 309 -22.31 -15.09 -16.65
CA PRO A 309 -21.17 -15.44 -15.77
C PRO A 309 -21.32 -16.60 -14.81
N LEU A 310 -22.41 -17.36 -14.90
CA LEU A 310 -22.67 -18.53 -14.06
C LEU A 310 -22.92 -19.77 -14.92
N ASN A 311 -22.78 -19.64 -16.23
CA ASN A 311 -23.13 -20.66 -17.19
C ASN A 311 -22.10 -20.69 -18.32
N PRO A 312 -21.22 -21.72 -18.33
CA PRO A 312 -20.06 -21.74 -19.22
C PRO A 312 -20.41 -21.93 -20.70
N ASP A 313 -21.69 -22.11 -21.04
CA ASP A 313 -22.25 -22.40 -22.38
C ASP A 313 -23.62 -21.71 -22.45
N THR A 314 -23.63 -20.42 -22.82
CA THR A 314 -24.79 -19.53 -22.68
C THR A 314 -25.94 -19.94 -23.60
N ASP A 315 -25.63 -20.38 -24.82
CA ASP A 315 -26.63 -20.72 -25.81
C ASP A 315 -27.00 -22.22 -25.84
N GLY A 316 -26.21 -23.06 -25.16
CA GLY A 316 -26.51 -24.46 -24.90
C GLY A 316 -26.21 -25.37 -26.09
N ASP A 317 -25.34 -24.97 -27.01
CA ASP A 317 -24.98 -25.77 -28.18
C ASP A 317 -23.89 -26.82 -27.90
N GLY A 318 -23.27 -26.74 -26.71
CA GLY A 318 -22.24 -27.64 -26.22
C GLY A 318 -20.81 -27.16 -26.42
N TYR A 319 -20.61 -25.91 -26.88
CA TYR A 319 -19.35 -25.19 -26.80
C TYR A 319 -19.39 -24.18 -25.65
N ASN A 320 -18.24 -23.97 -25.02
CA ASN A 320 -18.17 -23.02 -23.92
C ASN A 320 -18.01 -21.58 -24.43
N ASP A 321 -18.57 -20.57 -23.77
CA ASP A 321 -18.52 -19.19 -24.24
C ASP A 321 -17.07 -18.71 -24.46
N GLY A 322 -16.16 -19.09 -23.57
CA GLY A 322 -14.74 -18.78 -23.68
C GLY A 322 -14.02 -19.39 -24.86
N GLU A 323 -14.35 -20.60 -25.28
CA GLU A 323 -13.73 -21.16 -26.49
C GLU A 323 -14.26 -20.49 -27.75
N GLU A 324 -15.54 -20.11 -27.77
CA GLU A 324 -16.18 -19.44 -28.90
C GLU A 324 -15.69 -18.00 -29.09
N VAL A 325 -15.56 -17.25 -27.99
CA VAL A 325 -15.05 -15.87 -28.02
C VAL A 325 -13.56 -15.82 -28.36
N THR A 326 -12.75 -16.72 -27.78
CA THR A 326 -11.28 -16.68 -27.94
C THR A 326 -10.77 -17.49 -29.14
N GLY A 327 -11.56 -18.47 -29.61
CA GLY A 327 -11.14 -19.47 -30.58
C GLY A 327 -10.08 -20.44 -30.05
N ILE A 328 -9.95 -20.56 -28.73
CA ILE A 328 -9.04 -21.49 -28.06
C ILE A 328 -9.87 -22.67 -27.55
N ASP A 329 -9.73 -23.81 -28.22
CA ASP A 329 -10.38 -25.08 -27.91
C ASP A 329 -10.16 -25.52 -26.44
N ASP A 330 -11.24 -25.74 -25.69
CA ASP A 330 -11.17 -26.35 -24.37
C ASP A 330 -10.94 -27.87 -24.53
N PRO A 331 -9.88 -28.46 -23.94
CA PRO A 331 -9.70 -29.91 -23.96
C PRO A 331 -10.85 -30.73 -23.34
N THR A 332 -11.80 -30.11 -22.64
CA THR A 332 -12.96 -30.77 -22.05
C THR A 332 -14.18 -30.83 -22.97
N THR A 333 -14.25 -30.00 -24.01
CA THR A 333 -15.33 -29.94 -25.00
C THR A 333 -14.99 -30.78 -26.24
N THR A 334 -15.94 -30.87 -27.18
CA THR A 334 -15.71 -31.54 -28.46
C THR A 334 -14.86 -30.67 -29.39
N PRO A 335 -13.68 -31.13 -29.85
CA PRO A 335 -12.81 -30.27 -30.65
C PRO A 335 -13.45 -29.86 -31.97
N VAL A 336 -13.60 -28.56 -32.18
CA VAL A 336 -14.10 -28.01 -33.45
C VAL A 336 -12.99 -27.34 -34.24
N ALA A 337 -13.09 -27.46 -35.56
CA ALA A 337 -12.05 -27.03 -36.50
C ALA A 337 -12.13 -25.54 -36.88
N THR A 338 -13.04 -24.78 -36.27
CA THR A 338 -13.31 -23.36 -36.58
C THR A 338 -12.63 -22.45 -35.55
N GLY A 339 -12.44 -21.19 -35.94
CA GLY A 339 -11.97 -20.16 -35.02
C GLY A 339 -13.13 -19.67 -34.15
N THR A 340 -13.17 -18.38 -33.87
CA THR A 340 -14.25 -17.76 -33.09
C THR A 340 -15.65 -17.96 -33.70
N SER A 341 -16.67 -18.22 -32.88
CA SER A 341 -18.11 -18.30 -33.18
C SER A 341 -18.90 -17.26 -32.35
N ASP A 342 -20.23 -17.23 -32.48
CA ASP A 342 -21.14 -16.39 -31.71
C ASP A 342 -21.73 -17.16 -30.50
N PRO A 343 -21.31 -16.88 -29.25
CA PRO A 343 -21.71 -17.64 -28.05
C PRO A 343 -23.17 -17.42 -27.61
N LEU A 344 -23.97 -16.81 -28.48
CA LEU A 344 -25.38 -16.47 -28.25
C LEU A 344 -26.26 -17.03 -29.37
N ASP A 345 -25.70 -17.81 -30.29
CA ASP A 345 -26.38 -18.41 -31.43
C ASP A 345 -26.22 -19.94 -31.39
N PRO A 346 -27.22 -20.68 -30.89
CA PRO A 346 -27.16 -22.14 -30.77
C PRO A 346 -26.91 -22.91 -32.07
N CYS A 347 -26.90 -22.21 -33.21
CA CYS A 347 -26.64 -22.72 -34.55
C CYS A 347 -25.25 -22.39 -35.11
N ASP A 348 -24.42 -21.64 -34.40
CA ASP A 348 -23.03 -21.32 -34.74
C ASP A 348 -22.12 -21.86 -33.62
N PRO A 349 -21.16 -22.76 -33.89
CA PRO A 349 -20.60 -23.12 -35.19
C PRO A 349 -21.27 -24.26 -35.94
N ASP A 350 -22.23 -24.97 -35.33
CA ASP A 350 -22.85 -26.16 -35.92
C ASP A 350 -24.37 -26.07 -36.04
N ALA A 351 -24.85 -25.56 -37.18
CA ALA A 351 -26.28 -25.52 -37.51
C ALA A 351 -26.95 -26.90 -37.65
N THR A 352 -26.20 -28.00 -37.52
CA THR A 352 -26.74 -29.37 -37.48
C THR A 352 -26.84 -29.95 -36.07
N ALA A 353 -26.45 -29.18 -35.04
CA ALA A 353 -26.57 -29.56 -33.64
C ALA A 353 -28.04 -29.79 -33.26
N ASP A 354 -28.29 -30.81 -32.41
CA ASP A 354 -29.65 -31.19 -32.02
C ASP A 354 -30.44 -30.05 -31.34
N THR A 355 -29.75 -29.06 -30.75
CA THR A 355 -30.30 -27.91 -30.02
C THR A 355 -30.58 -26.68 -30.90
N CYS A 356 -30.02 -26.63 -32.11
CA CYS A 356 -30.24 -25.55 -33.06
C CYS A 356 -31.64 -25.61 -33.67
N ASP A 357 -32.27 -24.45 -33.89
CA ASP A 357 -33.51 -24.22 -34.65
C ASP A 357 -33.17 -23.34 -35.87
N PRO A 358 -32.76 -23.94 -37.01
CA PRO A 358 -32.20 -23.19 -38.12
C PRO A 358 -33.21 -22.36 -38.90
N ASP A 359 -34.48 -22.74 -38.87
CA ASP A 359 -35.55 -22.09 -39.62
C ASP A 359 -36.48 -21.21 -38.77
N GLY A 360 -36.31 -21.26 -37.45
CA GLY A 360 -36.92 -20.38 -36.47
C GLY A 360 -38.40 -20.67 -36.25
N ASP A 361 -38.83 -21.91 -36.45
CA ASP A 361 -40.23 -22.32 -36.32
C ASP A 361 -40.62 -22.72 -34.89
N GLY A 362 -39.63 -22.86 -34.00
CA GLY A 362 -39.79 -23.22 -32.60
C GLY A 362 -39.53 -24.71 -32.31
N LEU A 363 -39.10 -25.51 -33.28
CA LEU A 363 -38.56 -26.85 -33.08
C LEU A 363 -37.06 -26.86 -33.31
N THR A 364 -36.35 -27.54 -32.43
CA THR A 364 -34.93 -27.83 -32.63
C THR A 364 -34.75 -28.97 -33.64
N ASN A 365 -33.58 -29.05 -34.30
CA ASN A 365 -33.17 -30.15 -35.17
C ASN A 365 -33.48 -31.55 -34.58
N GLY A 366 -33.26 -31.71 -33.26
CA GLY A 366 -33.53 -32.95 -32.55
C GLY A 366 -35.03 -33.25 -32.37
N GLU A 367 -35.85 -32.22 -32.17
CA GLU A 367 -37.31 -32.32 -32.10
C GLU A 367 -37.91 -32.62 -33.47
N GLU A 368 -37.41 -31.97 -34.52
CA GLU A 368 -37.84 -32.22 -35.90
C GLU A 368 -37.47 -33.60 -36.39
N THR A 369 -36.27 -34.08 -36.04
CA THR A 369 -35.88 -35.48 -36.29
C THR A 369 -36.88 -36.45 -35.65
N THR A 370 -37.47 -36.07 -34.50
CA THR A 370 -38.47 -36.88 -33.79
C THR A 370 -39.86 -36.73 -34.41
N ALA A 371 -40.25 -35.53 -34.87
CA ALA A 371 -41.51 -35.24 -35.55
C ALA A 371 -41.54 -35.79 -37.00
N GLY A 372 -40.37 -35.92 -37.62
CA GLY A 372 -40.20 -36.31 -39.02
C GLY A 372 -40.24 -35.15 -40.01
N THR A 373 -40.06 -33.91 -39.54
CA THR A 373 -40.06 -32.66 -40.30
C THR A 373 -38.67 -32.31 -40.84
N ASP A 374 -38.54 -31.27 -41.66
CA ASP A 374 -37.30 -30.85 -42.32
C ASP A 374 -36.67 -29.61 -41.65
N PRO A 375 -35.51 -29.73 -40.97
CA PRO A 375 -34.94 -28.65 -40.16
C PRO A 375 -34.50 -27.36 -40.81
N LEU A 376 -34.71 -27.23 -42.11
CA LEU A 376 -34.38 -26.04 -42.88
C LEU A 376 -35.64 -25.46 -43.53
N ASN A 377 -36.81 -25.93 -43.14
CA ASN A 377 -38.07 -25.59 -43.73
C ASN A 377 -39.18 -25.54 -42.67
N PRO A 378 -39.62 -24.32 -42.27
CA PRO A 378 -40.49 -24.16 -41.11
C PRO A 378 -41.93 -24.67 -41.34
N ASP A 379 -42.26 -25.17 -42.53
CA ASP A 379 -43.58 -25.69 -42.93
C ASP A 379 -43.33 -26.86 -43.88
N THR A 380 -43.14 -28.06 -43.32
CA THR A 380 -42.64 -29.23 -44.04
C THR A 380 -43.59 -29.69 -45.15
N ASP A 381 -44.89 -29.60 -44.93
CA ASP A 381 -45.90 -30.08 -45.87
C ASP A 381 -46.50 -29.01 -46.78
N GLY A 382 -46.30 -27.73 -46.45
CA GLY A 382 -46.66 -26.57 -47.25
C GLY A 382 -48.13 -26.16 -47.15
N ASP A 383 -48.81 -26.47 -46.04
CA ASP A 383 -50.21 -26.12 -45.82
C ASP A 383 -50.42 -24.69 -45.27
N GLY A 384 -49.34 -24.08 -44.77
CA GLY A 384 -49.29 -22.71 -44.26
C GLY A 384 -49.33 -22.57 -42.74
N TYR A 385 -49.26 -23.67 -41.97
CA TYR A 385 -48.88 -23.68 -40.56
C TYR A 385 -47.41 -24.08 -40.41
N ASN A 386 -46.74 -23.62 -39.36
CA ASN A 386 -45.36 -24.02 -39.15
C ASN A 386 -45.27 -25.33 -38.35
N ASP A 387 -44.21 -26.11 -38.52
CA ASP A 387 -44.13 -27.45 -37.93
C ASP A 387 -44.17 -27.35 -36.37
N GLY A 388 -43.51 -26.35 -35.80
CA GLY A 388 -43.54 -26.07 -34.36
C GLY A 388 -44.91 -25.80 -33.77
N GLU A 389 -45.78 -25.08 -34.47
CA GLU A 389 -47.16 -24.84 -34.07
C GLU A 389 -47.96 -26.14 -34.01
N GLU A 390 -47.79 -26.97 -35.02
CA GLU A 390 -48.54 -28.22 -35.16
C GLU A 390 -48.10 -29.27 -34.14
N VAL A 391 -46.80 -29.35 -33.87
CA VAL A 391 -46.24 -30.27 -32.88
C VAL A 391 -46.56 -29.83 -31.45
N THR A 392 -46.40 -28.54 -31.12
CA THR A 392 -46.55 -28.03 -29.75
C THR A 392 -47.98 -27.63 -29.41
N GLY A 393 -48.80 -27.30 -30.41
CA GLY A 393 -50.13 -26.72 -30.26
C GLY A 393 -50.12 -25.29 -29.69
N ILE A 394 -48.98 -24.60 -29.77
CA ILE A 394 -48.80 -23.20 -29.36
C ILE A 394 -48.81 -22.35 -30.63
N ASP A 395 -49.85 -21.55 -30.83
CA ASP A 395 -49.93 -20.62 -31.96
C ASP A 395 -48.84 -19.55 -31.89
N ASP A 396 -48.08 -19.39 -32.99
CA ASP A 396 -47.30 -18.19 -33.25
C ASP A 396 -48.26 -17.02 -33.55
N PRO A 397 -48.15 -15.89 -32.84
CA PRO A 397 -48.94 -14.69 -33.16
C PRO A 397 -48.74 -14.15 -34.59
N THR A 398 -47.73 -14.58 -35.35
CA THR A 398 -47.45 -14.13 -36.72
C THR A 398 -48.12 -14.96 -37.81
N THR A 399 -48.63 -16.15 -37.49
CA THR A 399 -49.30 -17.07 -38.42
C THR A 399 -50.83 -17.04 -38.23
N THR A 400 -51.55 -17.90 -38.95
CA THR A 400 -52.96 -18.16 -38.69
C THR A 400 -53.12 -19.16 -37.54
N PRO A 401 -53.95 -18.88 -36.52
CA PRO A 401 -54.17 -19.80 -35.40
C PRO A 401 -54.62 -21.20 -35.81
N VAL A 402 -53.93 -22.22 -35.32
CA VAL A 402 -54.24 -23.64 -35.52
C VAL A 402 -55.41 -24.04 -34.61
N ALA A 403 -56.34 -24.84 -35.14
CA ALA A 403 -57.41 -25.40 -34.32
C ALA A 403 -56.85 -26.51 -33.43
N THR A 404 -56.63 -26.22 -32.14
CA THR A 404 -56.04 -27.16 -31.14
C THR A 404 -56.48 -28.62 -31.34
N GLY A 405 -55.54 -29.49 -31.71
CA GLY A 405 -55.69 -30.96 -31.73
C GLY A 405 -56.14 -31.59 -33.04
N ALA A 406 -55.92 -30.95 -34.20
CA ALA A 406 -56.26 -31.51 -35.51
C ALA A 406 -55.11 -31.53 -36.55
N SER A 407 -54.10 -30.67 -36.41
CA SER A 407 -53.02 -30.51 -37.38
C SER A 407 -51.91 -31.55 -37.21
N ASP A 408 -51.33 -31.99 -38.32
CA ASP A 408 -50.27 -33.00 -38.43
C ASP A 408 -49.23 -32.40 -39.38
N PRO A 409 -47.98 -32.12 -38.94
CA PRO A 409 -46.97 -31.36 -39.71
C PRO A 409 -46.47 -32.05 -40.99
N LEU A 410 -47.09 -33.16 -41.36
CA LEU A 410 -46.80 -33.97 -42.53
C LEU A 410 -48.06 -34.23 -43.38
N ASP A 411 -49.23 -33.67 -43.03
CA ASP A 411 -50.49 -33.77 -43.78
C ASP A 411 -50.88 -32.42 -44.44
N PRO A 412 -50.59 -32.24 -45.75
CA PRO A 412 -50.76 -30.96 -46.47
C PRO A 412 -52.24 -30.59 -46.76
N CYS A 413 -53.19 -31.10 -45.98
CA CYS A 413 -54.63 -31.06 -46.22
C CYS A 413 -55.46 -30.70 -44.97
N ASP A 414 -54.86 -30.12 -43.93
CA ASP A 414 -55.52 -29.78 -42.66
C ASP A 414 -56.72 -28.79 -42.78
#